data_AF-A0A949IR41-F1
#
_entry.id   AF-A0A949IR41-F1
#
_cell.length_a   1.000
_cell.length_b   1.000
_cell.length_c   1.000
_cell.angle_alpha   90.00
_cell.angle_beta   90.00
_cell.angle_gamma   90.00
#
_symmetry.space_group_name_H-M   'P 1'
#
loop_
_entity.id
_entity.type
_entity.pdbx_description
1 polymer ?
#
loop_
_entity_poly.entity_id
_entity_poly.type
_entity_poly.pdbx_seq_one_letter_code
_entity_poly.pdbx_strand_id
1 'polypeptide(L)' 'HGWLHYQTDAVPRQDSKSRKPWQKPHQPNLTATDKAYFPPGDPRAGGHRHRATGDYNAWSPPQ' A
#
# COMPACT_ATOMS: atom_id res chain seq x y z
N HIS A 1 13.61 -5.91 -12.76
CA HIS A 1 12.66 -5.78 -13.89
C HIS A 1 13.29 -5.07 -15.08
N GLY A 2 13.99 -3.94 -14.90
CA GLY A 2 14.61 -3.18 -16.01
C GLY A 2 15.45 -4.01 -17.01
N TRP A 3 16.31 -4.92 -16.52
CA TRP A 3 17.10 -5.82 -17.38
C TRP A 3 16.23 -6.72 -18.27
N LEU A 4 15.17 -7.31 -17.70
CA LEU A 4 14.24 -8.17 -18.43
C LEU A 4 13.48 -7.41 -19.54
N HIS A 5 13.31 -6.10 -19.38
CA HIS A 5 12.60 -5.23 -20.31
C HIS A 5 13.55 -4.37 -21.15
N TYR A 6 14.82 -4.78 -21.28
CA TYR A 6 15.84 -4.12 -22.11
C TYR A 6 16.05 -2.63 -21.80
N GLN A 7 15.73 -2.20 -20.57
CA GLN A 7 15.98 -0.83 -20.11
C GLN A 7 17.42 -0.64 -19.60
N THR A 8 18.14 -1.74 -19.37
CA THR A 8 19.54 -1.73 -18.91
C THR A 8 20.22 -3.06 -19.22
N ASP A 9 21.51 -3.00 -19.58
CA ASP A 9 22.35 -4.18 -19.76
C ASP A 9 22.90 -4.75 -18.43
N ALA A 10 22.70 -4.03 -17.32
CA ALA A 10 23.17 -4.44 -16.01
C ALA A 10 22.29 -5.58 -15.44
N VAL A 11 22.86 -6.78 -15.38
CA VAL A 11 22.21 -7.94 -14.74
C VAL A 11 22.08 -7.68 -13.23
N PRO A 12 20.88 -7.80 -12.64
CA PRO A 12 20.69 -7.59 -11.22
C PRO A 12 21.42 -8.68 -10.41
N ARG A 13 22.57 -8.33 -9.80
CA ARG A 13 23.28 -9.19 -8.84
C ARG A 13 22.58 -9.18 -7.48
N GLN A 14 22.56 -10.35 -6.83
CA GLN A 14 21.99 -10.56 -5.49
C GLN A 14 22.66 -9.67 -4.43
N ASP A 15 23.97 -9.43 -4.55
CA ASP A 15 24.77 -8.58 -3.65
C ASP A 15 24.86 -7.10 -4.09
N SER A 16 24.02 -6.66 -5.05
CA SER A 16 24.03 -5.25 -5.41
C SER A 16 23.57 -4.40 -4.23
N LYS A 17 24.46 -3.54 -3.71
CA LYS A 17 24.21 -2.54 -2.64
C LYS A 17 23.21 -1.45 -3.04
N SER A 18 22.32 -1.74 -3.99
CA SER A 18 21.35 -0.83 -4.57
C SER A 18 20.13 -0.63 -3.68
N ARG A 19 19.86 -1.57 -2.74
CA ARG A 19 18.69 -1.47 -1.87
C ARG A 19 18.89 -0.42 -0.77
N LYS A 20 18.03 0.59 -0.75
CA LYS A 20 18.01 1.63 0.29
C LYS A 20 17.31 1.10 1.55
N PRO A 21 17.65 1.60 2.75
CA PRO A 21 17.11 1.06 4.01
C PRO A 21 15.58 1.17 4.14
N TRP A 22 14.96 2.15 3.48
CA TRP A 22 13.51 2.36 3.49
C TRP A 22 12.75 1.53 2.45
N GLN A 23 13.44 0.82 1.56
CA GLN A 23 12.79 0.03 0.51
C GLN A 23 12.23 -1.27 1.09
N LYS A 24 10.94 -1.49 0.85
CA LYS A 24 10.26 -2.74 1.21
C LYS A 24 10.70 -3.87 0.26
N PRO A 25 10.70 -5.13 0.73
CA PRO A 25 10.88 -6.29 -0.15
C PRO A 25 9.83 -6.32 -1.27
N HIS A 26 10.18 -6.95 -2.39
CA HIS A 26 9.24 -7.18 -3.48
C HIS A 26 8.09 -8.07 -3.01
N GLN A 27 6.86 -7.65 -3.29
CA GLN A 27 5.65 -8.43 -3.14
C GLN A 27 4.96 -8.50 -4.51
N PRO A 28 4.54 -9.68 -4.97
CA PRO A 28 3.79 -9.80 -6.22
C PRO A 28 2.43 -9.11 -6.10
N ASN A 29 1.74 -8.91 -7.23
CA ASN A 29 0.38 -8.40 -7.23
C ASN A 29 -0.57 -9.41 -6.53
N LEU A 30 -1.22 -8.97 -5.46
CA LEU A 30 -2.14 -9.78 -4.64
C LEU A 30 -3.62 -9.53 -4.95
N THR A 31 -3.93 -8.88 -6.07
CA THR A 31 -5.31 -8.69 -6.53
C THR A 31 -6.04 -10.04 -6.60
N ALA A 32 -7.33 -10.04 -6.25
CA ALA A 32 -8.19 -11.24 -6.20
C ALA A 32 -7.71 -12.34 -5.22
N THR A 33 -6.95 -11.96 -4.19
CA THR A 33 -6.59 -12.84 -3.06
C THR A 33 -7.06 -12.21 -1.75
N ASP A 34 -7.09 -13.00 -0.66
CA ASP A 34 -7.43 -12.51 0.69
C ASP A 34 -6.47 -11.44 1.22
N LYS A 35 -5.30 -11.28 0.60
CA LYS A 35 -4.27 -10.30 0.97
C LYS A 35 -4.27 -9.07 0.05
N ALA A 36 -5.32 -8.88 -0.75
CA ALA A 36 -5.46 -7.70 -1.59
C ALA A 36 -5.50 -6.41 -0.75
N TYR A 37 -4.93 -5.34 -1.29
CA TYR A 37 -5.03 -4.03 -0.67
C TYR A 37 -6.43 -3.45 -0.88
N PHE A 38 -7.02 -2.92 0.19
CA PHE A 38 -8.26 -2.14 0.14
C PHE A 38 -8.02 -0.78 0.79
N PRO A 39 -8.50 0.31 0.20
CA PRO A 39 -8.32 1.64 0.75
C PRO A 39 -9.10 1.82 2.06
N PRO A 40 -8.67 2.74 2.94
CA PRO A 40 -9.44 3.13 4.12
C PRO A 40 -10.87 3.54 3.76
N GLY A 41 -11.86 2.99 4.45
CA GLY A 41 -13.28 3.19 4.15
C GLY A 41 -13.91 2.09 3.29
N ASP A 42 -13.12 1.23 2.65
CA ASP A 42 -13.66 0.03 1.99
C ASP A 42 -14.23 -0.93 3.07
N PRO A 43 -15.46 -1.45 2.90
CA PRO A 43 -16.06 -2.39 3.85
C PRO A 43 -15.19 -3.62 4.14
N ARG A 44 -14.41 -4.09 3.16
CA ARG A 44 -13.49 -5.24 3.31
C ARG A 44 -12.24 -4.91 4.12
N ALA A 45 -11.90 -3.62 4.26
CA ALA A 45 -10.86 -3.11 5.14
C ALA A 45 -11.41 -2.55 6.47
N GLY A 46 -12.67 -2.85 6.81
CA GLY A 46 -13.29 -2.42 8.05
C GLY A 46 -14.09 -1.12 7.97
N GLY A 47 -14.29 -0.54 6.78
CA GLY A 47 -15.25 0.55 6.54
C GLY A 47 -14.91 1.90 7.17
N HIS A 48 -13.79 2.01 7.87
CA HIS A 48 -13.36 3.25 8.51
C HIS A 48 -12.55 4.11 7.53
N ARG A 49 -13.17 5.18 7.03
CA ARG A 49 -12.47 6.22 6.26
C ARG A 49 -11.61 7.09 7.19
N HIS A 50 -10.62 7.77 6.61
CA HIS A 50 -9.92 8.84 7.31
C HIS A 50 -10.88 9.96 7.70
N ARG A 51 -10.63 10.56 8.88
CA ARG A 51 -11.38 11.73 9.34
C ARG A 51 -11.04 12.94 8.47
N ALA A 52 -12.04 13.76 8.18
CA ALA A 52 -11.91 15.03 7.50
C ALA A 52 -12.24 16.17 8.46
N THR A 53 -11.71 17.37 8.19
CA THR A 53 -11.97 18.58 9.00
C THR A 53 -13.46 18.97 9.02
N GLY A 54 -14.23 18.56 8.02
CA GLY A 54 -15.68 18.78 7.94
C GLY A 54 -16.54 17.67 8.54
N ASP A 55 -15.95 16.71 9.26
CA ASP A 55 -16.73 15.63 9.87
C ASP A 55 -17.70 16.18 10.92
N TYR A 56 -18.98 15.92 10.70
CA TYR A 56 -20.03 16.31 11.62
C TYR A 56 -19.88 15.58 12.96
N ASN A 57 -19.92 16.33 14.05
CA ASN A 57 -20.08 15.79 15.39
C ASN A 57 -21.56 15.88 15.78
N ALA A 58 -22.19 14.71 15.95
CA ALA A 58 -23.57 14.66 16.41
C ALA A 58 -23.69 15.21 17.83
N TRP A 59 -24.69 16.07 18.03
CA TRP A 59 -25.05 16.52 19.37
C TRP A 59 -25.78 15.39 20.11
N SER A 60 -25.43 15.15 21.37
CA SER A 60 -26.12 14.21 22.27
C SER A 60 -26.67 14.96 23.47
N PRO A 61 -27.99 14.86 23.77
CA PRO A 61 -28.60 15.55 24.91
C PRO A 61 -28.10 14.98 26.24
N PRO A 62 -28.04 15.80 27.31
CA PRO A 62 -27.86 15.30 28.67
C PRO A 62 -29.08 14.49 29.15
N GLN A 63 -28.85 13.52 30.05
CA GLN A 63 -29.89 12.69 30.69
C GLN A 63 -30.79 13.49 31.63
#